data_AF-A0AAW2CED2-F1
#
_entry.id   AF-A0AAW2CED2-F1
#
_cell.length_a   1.000
_cell.length_b   1.000
_cell.length_c   1.000
_cell.angle_alpha   90.00
_cell.angle_beta   90.00
_cell.angle_gamma   90.00
#
_symmetry.space_group_name_H-M   'P 1'
#
loop_
_entity.id
_entity.type
_entity.pdbx_description
1 polymer ?
#
loop_
_entity_poly.entity_id
_entity_poly.type
_entity_poly.pdbx_seq_one_letter_code
_entity_poly.pdbx_strand_id
1 'polypeptide(L)'
;MKSIKTKLGFDGMLAVSCNGRRGGLALLWREGVTVDTQTYSPNHIDVAVHTQSSPIWRLTGIYGHPEEERKLDTWRLMRHLHARASLPWVCLGDFNELLASNEKNGGNMRSLAPMAEFRHTLLHYGLVDMGFSGYRFTWRNRRPGAAFVEERLDRAVATSEWCEIFPRAKVSHLSVSYSDHDPIMLDTAPPTQSRRRRQKIQRFEEKWATHTDCERIIQESWN
;
A
#
# COMPACT_ATOMS: atom_id res chain seq x y z
N MET A 1 3.90 3.10 21.08
CA MET A 1 4.20 3.89 19.87
C MET A 1 5.46 4.75 20.00
N LYS A 2 5.63 5.63 21.01
CA LYS A 2 6.87 6.44 21.15
C LYS A 2 8.17 5.63 21.18
N SER A 3 8.19 4.48 21.88
CA SER A 3 9.36 3.58 21.90
C SER A 3 9.65 2.92 20.55
N ILE A 4 8.62 2.65 19.74
CA ILE A 4 8.74 2.07 18.40
C ILE A 4 9.38 3.10 17.46
N LYS A 5 8.92 4.36 17.51
CA LYS A 5 9.49 5.48 16.74
C LYS A 5 11.01 5.55 16.91
N THR A 6 11.48 5.58 18.16
CA THR A 6 12.92 5.65 18.48
C THR A 6 13.67 4.38 18.05
N LYS A 7 13.12 3.19 18.32
CA LYS A 7 13.77 1.92 17.93
C LYS A 7 13.93 1.76 16.41
N LEU A 8 13.00 2.30 15.62
CA LEU A 8 13.03 2.25 14.17
C LEU A 8 13.82 3.40 13.52
N GLY A 9 14.38 4.32 14.32
CA GLY A 9 15.17 5.45 13.83
C GLY A 9 14.33 6.46 13.05
N PHE A 10 13.10 6.74 13.50
CA PHE A 10 12.26 7.82 12.98
C PHE A 10 12.25 9.01 13.95
N ASP A 11 12.16 10.20 13.38
CA ASP A 11 12.25 11.46 14.11
C ASP A 11 10.85 11.98 14.48
N GLY A 12 9.91 11.85 13.55
CA GLY A 12 8.52 12.22 13.72
C GLY A 12 7.55 11.04 13.66
N MET A 13 6.38 11.22 14.29
CA MET A 13 5.31 10.24 14.27
C MET A 13 3.96 10.90 14.55
N LEU A 14 2.95 10.48 13.79
CA LEU A 14 1.54 10.67 14.08
C LEU A 14 0.90 9.30 14.25
N ALA A 15 0.12 9.11 15.31
CA ALA A 15 -0.57 7.86 15.56
C ALA A 15 -2.04 8.12 15.87
N VAL A 16 -2.92 7.38 15.22
CA VAL A 16 -4.36 7.33 15.48
C VAL A 16 -4.63 6.04 16.24
N SER A 17 -5.32 6.16 17.39
CA SER A 17 -5.60 5.02 18.27
C SER A 17 -6.47 3.96 17.59
N CYS A 18 -6.24 2.70 17.94
CA CYS A 18 -7.15 1.62 17.62
C CYS A 18 -8.35 1.62 18.58
N ASN A 19 -9.46 1.00 18.17
CA ASN A 19 -10.57 0.67 19.06
C ASN A 19 -10.52 -0.83 19.37
N GLY A 20 -10.04 -1.17 20.57
CA GLY A 20 -9.75 -2.56 20.94
C GLY A 20 -8.69 -3.17 20.01
N ARG A 21 -9.06 -4.23 19.28
CA ARG A 21 -8.19 -4.91 18.30
C ARG A 21 -8.38 -4.42 16.86
N ARG A 22 -9.17 -3.37 16.63
CA ARG A 22 -9.54 -2.90 15.29
C ARG A 22 -8.96 -1.53 14.99
N GLY A 23 -8.49 -1.36 13.76
CA GLY A 23 -7.92 -0.12 13.26
C GLY A 23 -6.62 0.27 13.95
N GLY A 24 -6.39 1.57 14.01
CA GLY A 24 -5.12 2.15 14.41
C GLY A 24 -4.26 2.43 13.18
N LEU A 25 -3.80 3.67 13.05
CA LEU A 25 -2.96 4.12 11.95
C LEU A 25 -1.72 4.79 12.52
N ALA A 26 -0.61 4.69 11.80
CA ALA A 26 0.61 5.37 12.16
C ALA A 26 1.30 5.90 10.90
N LEU A 27 1.72 7.15 10.97
CA LEU A 27 2.63 7.76 10.01
C LEU A 27 3.93 8.08 10.75
N LEU A 28 5.06 7.62 10.21
CA LEU A 28 6.38 7.90 10.76
C LEU A 28 7.23 8.56 9.68
N TRP A 29 8.06 9.52 10.04
CA TRP A 29 8.94 10.22 9.10
C TRP A 29 10.30 10.51 9.73
N ARG A 30 11.31 10.69 8.87
CA ARG A 30 12.68 11.01 9.26
C ARG A 30 12.96 12.50 9.12
N GLU A 31 14.07 12.92 9.70
CA GLU A 31 14.67 14.22 9.50
C GLU A 31 14.86 14.52 8.00
N GLY A 32 14.68 15.78 7.62
CA GLY A 32 14.67 16.22 6.21
C GLY A 32 13.30 16.15 5.53
N VAL A 33 12.30 15.52 6.16
CA VAL A 33 10.90 15.58 5.73
C VAL A 33 10.07 16.33 6.77
N THR A 34 9.48 17.44 6.36
CA THR A 34 8.49 18.14 7.19
C THR A 34 7.10 17.68 6.79
N VAL A 35 6.31 17.28 7.80
CA VAL A 35 4.96 16.73 7.63
C VAL A 35 3.99 17.68 8.33
N ASP A 36 3.13 18.33 7.55
CA ASP A 36 2.07 19.20 8.06
C ASP A 36 0.72 18.47 8.02
N THR A 37 0.16 18.20 9.19
CA THR A 37 -1.04 17.37 9.33
C THR A 37 -2.29 18.16 8.97
N GLN A 38 -3.04 17.68 7.98
CA GLN A 38 -4.25 18.33 7.50
C GLN A 38 -5.49 17.79 8.24
N THR A 39 -5.73 16.48 8.16
CA THR A 39 -6.79 15.77 8.89
C THR A 39 -6.38 14.33 9.16
N TYR A 40 -7.05 13.68 10.10
CA TYR A 40 -6.92 12.25 10.32
C TYR A 40 -8.20 11.69 10.93
N SER A 41 -8.40 10.39 10.78
CA SER A 41 -9.46 9.61 11.42
C SER A 41 -9.00 8.16 11.57
N PRO A 42 -9.80 7.26 12.16
CA PRO A 42 -9.48 5.83 12.15
C PRO A 42 -9.28 5.23 10.75
N ASN A 43 -9.72 5.92 9.69
CA ASN A 43 -9.69 5.45 8.30
C ASN A 43 -8.73 6.24 7.39
N HIS A 44 -8.09 7.30 7.89
CA HIS A 44 -7.06 7.99 7.12
C HIS A 44 -6.09 8.81 7.97
N ILE A 45 -4.94 9.11 7.38
CA ILE A 45 -4.04 10.20 7.78
C ILE A 45 -3.77 11.04 6.52
N ASP A 46 -4.10 12.32 6.54
CA ASP A 46 -3.85 13.27 5.43
C ASP A 46 -2.83 14.33 5.85
N VAL A 47 -1.78 14.48 5.06
CA VAL A 47 -0.66 15.39 5.36
C VAL A 47 -0.16 16.08 4.09
N ALA A 48 0.27 17.34 4.25
CA ALA A 48 1.14 17.99 3.28
C ALA A 48 2.60 17.63 3.59
N VAL A 49 3.35 17.30 2.54
CA VAL A 49 4.74 16.84 2.63
C VAL A 49 5.64 17.89 2.01
N HIS A 50 6.59 18.34 2.82
CA HIS A 50 7.61 19.32 2.42
C HIS A 50 8.97 18.63 2.44
N THR A 51 9.64 18.64 1.31
CA THR A 51 11.03 18.17 1.17
C THR A 51 11.85 19.24 0.48
N GLN A 52 13.18 19.18 0.60
CA GLN A 52 14.06 20.13 -0.12
C GLN A 52 14.13 19.82 -1.63
N SER A 53 13.77 18.59 -2.04
CA SER A 53 13.97 18.06 -3.39
C SER A 53 12.73 18.11 -4.28
N SER A 54 11.58 18.54 -3.76
CA SER A 54 10.32 18.57 -4.50
C SER A 54 9.48 19.79 -4.11
N PRO A 55 8.58 20.26 -4.98
CA PRO A 55 7.45 21.09 -4.56
C PRO A 55 6.67 20.43 -3.43
N ILE A 56 5.82 21.20 -2.74
CA ILE A 56 4.91 20.67 -1.72
C ILE A 56 3.87 19.79 -2.42
N TRP A 57 3.64 18.60 -1.87
CA TRP A 57 2.64 17.65 -2.36
C TRP A 57 1.90 17.03 -1.18
N ARG A 58 0.78 16.36 -1.44
CA ARG A 58 -0.10 15.80 -0.41
C ARG A 58 -0.07 14.27 -0.42
N LEU A 59 0.01 13.71 0.77
CA LEU A 59 -0.01 12.28 1.04
C LEU A 59 -1.24 11.94 1.88
N THR A 60 -2.08 11.03 1.40
CA THR A 60 -3.11 10.43 2.24
C THR A 60 -2.87 8.93 2.40
N GLY A 61 -2.65 8.49 3.64
CA GLY A 61 -2.77 7.08 3.99
C GLY A 61 -4.24 6.70 4.14
N ILE A 62 -4.74 5.74 3.38
CA ILE A 62 -6.13 5.25 3.43
C ILE A 62 -6.20 3.89 4.13
N TYR A 63 -7.21 3.73 4.98
CA TYR A 63 -7.67 2.47 5.51
C TYR A 63 -9.18 2.37 5.30
N GLY A 64 -9.57 1.90 4.13
CA GLY A 64 -10.96 1.80 3.69
C GLY A 64 -11.74 0.78 4.50
N HIS A 65 -13.06 0.95 4.58
CA HIS A 65 -13.91 0.02 5.31
C HIS A 65 -13.92 -1.37 4.64
N PRO A 66 -13.71 -2.48 5.38
CA PRO A 66 -13.79 -3.82 4.82
C PRO A 66 -15.23 -4.25 4.52
N GLU A 67 -16.21 -3.71 5.24
CA GLU A 67 -17.63 -4.05 5.07
C GLU A 67 -18.21 -3.45 3.78
N GLU A 68 -18.97 -4.26 3.01
CA GLU A 68 -19.53 -3.85 1.71
C GLU A 68 -20.49 -2.67 1.86
N GLU A 69 -21.33 -2.71 2.89
CA GLU A 69 -22.30 -1.66 3.21
C GLU A 69 -21.65 -0.32 3.62
N ARG A 70 -20.35 -0.33 3.96
CA ARG A 70 -19.59 0.86 4.36
C ARG A 70 -18.61 1.35 3.30
N LYS A 71 -18.55 0.71 2.12
CA LYS A 71 -17.69 1.16 1.01
C LYS A 71 -17.99 2.59 0.59
N LEU A 72 -19.26 2.96 0.62
CA LEU A 72 -19.68 4.32 0.30
C LEU A 72 -19.07 5.36 1.24
N ASP A 73 -18.82 5.02 2.50
CA ASP A 73 -18.18 5.94 3.45
C ASP A 73 -16.71 6.19 3.09
N THR A 74 -16.00 5.18 2.57
CA THR A 74 -14.65 5.36 2.01
C THR A 74 -14.67 6.34 0.82
N TRP A 75 -15.62 6.19 -0.11
CA TRP A 75 -15.73 7.08 -1.28
C TRP A 75 -16.15 8.50 -0.90
N ARG A 76 -17.04 8.64 0.08
CA ARG A 76 -17.38 9.94 0.68
C ARG A 76 -16.16 10.57 1.33
N LEU A 77 -15.34 9.81 2.06
CA LEU A 77 -14.10 10.33 2.64
C LEU A 77 -13.18 10.88 1.53
N MET A 78 -12.96 10.13 0.45
CA MET A 78 -12.17 10.61 -0.69
C MET A 78 -12.71 11.89 -1.31
N ARG A 79 -14.05 12.02 -1.43
CA ARG A 79 -14.70 13.26 -1.88
C ARG A 79 -14.35 14.45 -1.00
N HIS A 80 -14.48 14.28 0.32
CA HIS A 80 -14.20 15.36 1.26
C HIS A 80 -12.71 15.73 1.25
N LEU A 81 -11.81 14.76 1.14
CA LEU A 81 -10.38 15.01 1.03
C LEU A 81 -10.02 15.77 -0.25
N HIS A 82 -10.59 15.35 -1.38
CA HIS A 82 -10.38 16.03 -2.66
C HIS A 82 -10.83 17.50 -2.61
N ALA A 83 -12.01 17.78 -2.03
CA ALA A 83 -12.56 19.12 -1.93
C ALA A 83 -11.75 20.09 -1.04
N ARG A 84 -10.85 19.60 -0.20
CA ARG A 84 -10.12 20.43 0.79
C ARG A 84 -8.87 21.12 0.24
N ALA A 85 -8.19 20.53 -0.74
CA ALA A 85 -6.94 21.08 -1.24
C ALA A 85 -6.65 20.62 -2.67
N SER A 86 -6.03 21.51 -3.44
CA SER A 86 -5.60 21.31 -4.82
C SER A 86 -4.11 21.01 -4.95
N LEU A 87 -3.48 20.48 -3.90
CA LEU A 87 -2.08 20.06 -3.98
C LEU A 87 -1.95 18.78 -4.83
N PRO A 88 -0.82 18.59 -5.55
CA PRO A 88 -0.48 17.32 -6.19
C PRO A 88 -0.61 16.17 -5.18
N TRP A 89 -1.47 15.20 -5.46
CA TRP A 89 -1.99 14.30 -4.44
C TRP A 89 -1.72 12.83 -4.76
N VAL A 90 -1.24 12.09 -3.77
CA VAL A 90 -1.16 10.63 -3.78
C VAL A 90 -1.89 10.05 -2.58
N CYS A 91 -2.71 9.04 -2.83
CA CYS A 91 -3.30 8.19 -1.81
C CYS A 91 -2.62 6.82 -1.85
N LEU A 92 -2.29 6.26 -0.69
CA LEU A 92 -1.77 4.90 -0.56
C LEU A 92 -2.39 4.17 0.62
N GLY A 93 -2.42 2.84 0.53
CA GLY A 93 -2.82 1.97 1.62
C GLY A 93 -3.90 1.00 1.19
N ASP A 94 -4.58 0.45 2.19
CA ASP A 94 -5.60 -0.57 2.04
C ASP A 94 -6.96 0.08 1.73
N PHE A 95 -7.43 -0.05 0.48
CA PHE A 95 -8.75 0.43 0.09
C PHE A 95 -9.86 -0.58 0.42
N ASN A 96 -9.47 -1.80 0.82
CA ASN A 96 -10.33 -2.97 0.99
C ASN A 96 -11.19 -3.33 -0.25
N GLU A 97 -10.91 -2.77 -1.43
CA GLU A 97 -11.71 -2.98 -2.65
C GLU A 97 -10.87 -3.29 -3.87
N LEU A 98 -11.43 -4.11 -4.76
CA LEU A 98 -10.85 -4.52 -6.02
C LEU A 98 -11.24 -3.54 -7.13
N LEU A 99 -10.33 -3.27 -8.06
CA LEU A 99 -10.65 -2.58 -9.31
C LEU A 99 -11.18 -3.55 -10.37
N ALA A 100 -10.89 -4.85 -10.26
CA ALA A 100 -11.32 -5.85 -11.23
C ALA A 100 -11.35 -7.25 -10.62
N SER A 101 -12.18 -8.14 -11.19
CA SER A 101 -12.32 -9.52 -10.69
C SER A 101 -11.02 -10.33 -10.75
N ASN A 102 -10.11 -9.99 -11.66
CA ASN A 102 -8.80 -10.63 -11.75
C ASN A 102 -7.81 -10.19 -10.65
N GLU A 103 -8.20 -9.27 -9.77
CA GLU A 103 -7.47 -8.91 -8.55
C GLU A 103 -7.82 -9.83 -7.38
N LYS A 104 -8.56 -10.92 -7.62
CA LYS A 104 -8.88 -11.99 -6.66
C LYS A 104 -8.51 -13.35 -7.21
N ASN A 105 -8.01 -14.22 -6.33
CA ASN A 105 -7.84 -15.65 -6.58
C ASN A 105 -8.50 -16.46 -5.46
N GLY A 106 -9.26 -17.50 -5.85
CA GLY A 106 -9.99 -18.37 -4.93
C GLY A 106 -11.26 -17.75 -4.32
N GLY A 107 -12.05 -18.60 -3.67
CA GLY A 107 -13.32 -18.22 -3.03
C GLY A 107 -14.42 -17.81 -4.02
N ASN A 108 -15.49 -17.21 -3.49
CA ASN A 108 -16.63 -16.76 -4.29
C ASN A 108 -16.28 -15.53 -5.13
N MET A 109 -16.93 -15.40 -6.28
CA MET A 109 -16.88 -14.18 -7.07
C MET A 109 -17.43 -13.00 -6.25
N ARG A 110 -16.72 -11.87 -6.28
CA ARG A 110 -17.17 -10.63 -5.65
C ARG A 110 -18.13 -9.88 -6.59
N SER A 111 -19.05 -9.11 -5.99
CA SER A 111 -19.95 -8.24 -6.74
C SER A 111 -19.17 -7.22 -7.57
N LEU A 112 -19.64 -6.95 -8.80
CA LEU A 112 -18.99 -5.99 -9.71
C LEU A 112 -19.33 -4.54 -9.36
N ALA A 113 -20.44 -4.30 -8.65
CA ALA A 113 -20.92 -2.95 -8.36
C ALA A 113 -19.95 -2.16 -7.46
N PRO A 114 -19.45 -2.68 -6.32
CA PRO A 114 -18.46 -1.97 -5.51
C PRO A 114 -17.16 -1.65 -6.27
N MET A 115 -16.72 -2.57 -7.14
CA MET A 115 -15.54 -2.34 -7.99
C MET A 115 -15.78 -1.22 -9.01
N ALA A 116 -16.99 -1.15 -9.58
CA ALA A 116 -17.37 -0.08 -10.50
C ALA A 116 -17.41 1.28 -9.81
N GLU A 117 -18.00 1.35 -8.61
CA GLU A 117 -18.01 2.56 -7.79
C GLU A 117 -16.59 3.00 -7.41
N PHE A 118 -15.70 2.05 -7.12
CA PHE A 118 -14.29 2.38 -6.85
C PHE A 118 -13.62 2.98 -8.09
N ARG A 119 -13.76 2.34 -9.27
CA ARG A 119 -13.22 2.88 -10.52
C ARG A 119 -13.78 4.26 -10.85
N HIS A 120 -15.09 4.46 -10.66
CA HIS A 120 -15.74 5.74 -10.88
C HIS A 120 -15.20 6.82 -9.92
N THR A 121 -15.02 6.47 -8.65
CA THR A 121 -14.45 7.36 -7.63
C THR A 121 -13.04 7.82 -8.01
N LEU A 122 -12.18 6.90 -8.44
CA LEU A 122 -10.82 7.24 -8.87
C LEU A 122 -10.85 8.17 -10.10
N LEU A 123 -11.62 7.81 -11.12
CA LEU A 123 -11.76 8.61 -12.33
C LEU A 123 -12.28 10.02 -12.04
N HIS A 124 -13.31 10.14 -11.19
CA HIS A 124 -13.95 11.41 -10.88
C HIS A 124 -12.99 12.40 -10.18
N TYR A 125 -12.08 11.89 -9.35
CA TYR A 125 -11.08 12.71 -8.65
C TYR A 125 -9.72 12.77 -9.35
N GLY A 126 -9.63 12.32 -10.61
CA GLY A 126 -8.40 12.35 -11.40
C GLY A 126 -7.28 11.46 -10.84
N LEU A 127 -7.63 10.45 -10.06
CA LEU A 127 -6.67 9.51 -9.45
C LEU A 127 -6.44 8.32 -10.38
N VAL A 128 -5.19 8.07 -10.73
CA VAL A 128 -4.78 6.92 -11.53
C VAL A 128 -4.10 5.87 -10.65
N ASP A 129 -4.43 4.59 -10.83
CA ASP A 129 -3.66 3.49 -10.20
C ASP A 129 -2.25 3.49 -10.79
N MET A 130 -1.25 3.65 -9.93
CA MET A 130 0.16 3.71 -10.32
C MET A 130 0.72 2.37 -10.82
N GLY A 131 -0.08 1.30 -10.77
CA GLY A 131 0.38 -0.06 -11.03
C GLY A 131 1.33 -0.54 -9.93
N PHE A 132 2.09 -1.59 -10.22
CA PHE A 132 3.05 -2.15 -9.27
C PHE A 132 4.07 -3.07 -9.95
N SER A 133 5.07 -3.50 -9.18
CA SER A 133 5.95 -4.62 -9.51
C SER A 133 6.04 -5.59 -8.34
N GLY A 134 6.18 -6.88 -8.64
CA GLY A 134 6.24 -7.94 -7.62
C GLY A 134 5.03 -8.86 -7.70
N TYR A 135 4.74 -9.55 -6.60
CA TYR A 135 3.60 -10.47 -6.52
C TYR A 135 2.27 -9.72 -6.66
N ARG A 136 1.26 -10.30 -7.30
CA ARG A 136 0.05 -9.56 -7.71
C ARG A 136 -0.97 -9.27 -6.62
N PHE A 137 -0.99 -10.07 -5.56
CA PHE A 137 -1.92 -9.91 -4.45
C PHE A 137 -1.20 -9.27 -3.27
N THR A 138 -1.95 -8.53 -2.46
CA THR A 138 -1.46 -7.83 -1.27
C THR A 138 -2.11 -8.31 0.00
N TRP A 139 -3.15 -9.14 -0.07
CA TRP A 139 -3.79 -9.76 1.08
C TRP A 139 -4.01 -11.26 0.87
N ARG A 140 -3.90 -12.04 1.94
CA ARG A 140 -4.15 -13.49 1.96
C ARG A 140 -4.91 -13.90 3.20
N ASN A 141 -5.93 -14.75 3.05
CA ASN A 141 -6.71 -15.24 4.20
C ASN A 141 -5.98 -16.31 5.05
N ARG A 142 -4.82 -16.81 4.58
CA ARG A 142 -3.96 -17.84 5.22
C ARG A 142 -4.65 -19.18 5.49
N ARG A 143 -5.74 -19.50 4.80
CA ARG A 143 -6.41 -20.81 4.90
C ARG A 143 -5.80 -21.80 3.91
N PRO A 144 -5.70 -23.09 4.24
CA PRO A 144 -5.12 -24.09 3.33
C PRO A 144 -6.11 -24.54 2.25
N GLY A 145 -5.55 -25.11 1.17
CA GLY A 145 -6.30 -25.83 0.14
C GLY A 145 -7.32 -24.97 -0.61
N ALA A 146 -8.48 -25.54 -0.92
CA ALA A 146 -9.55 -24.87 -1.67
C ALA A 146 -10.13 -23.63 -0.97
N ALA A 147 -9.90 -23.48 0.33
CA ALA A 147 -10.31 -22.31 1.10
C ALA A 147 -9.30 -21.14 1.01
N PHE A 148 -8.15 -21.33 0.36
CA PHE A 148 -7.14 -20.29 0.16
C PHE A 148 -7.68 -19.18 -0.75
N VAL A 149 -7.53 -17.95 -0.30
CA VAL A 149 -7.97 -16.76 -1.02
C VAL A 149 -6.91 -15.68 -0.92
N GLU A 150 -6.67 -15.00 -2.05
CA GLU A 150 -5.79 -13.84 -2.15
C GLU A 150 -6.46 -12.71 -2.92
N GLU A 151 -6.19 -11.48 -2.51
CA GLU A 151 -6.77 -10.25 -3.08
C GLU A 151 -5.72 -9.14 -3.20
N ARG A 152 -5.87 -8.23 -4.15
CA ARG A 152 -5.10 -6.97 -4.21
C ARG A 152 -5.95 -5.85 -3.61
N LEU A 153 -5.71 -5.52 -2.34
CA LEU A 153 -6.44 -4.51 -1.58
C LEU A 153 -5.65 -3.22 -1.41
N ASP A 154 -4.35 -3.36 -1.14
CA ASP A 154 -3.40 -2.25 -1.05
C ASP A 154 -2.95 -1.72 -2.41
N ARG A 155 -2.97 -0.39 -2.59
CA ARG A 155 -2.48 0.27 -3.81
C ARG A 155 -2.03 1.72 -3.55
N ALA A 156 -1.33 2.30 -4.52
CA ALA A 156 -1.12 3.74 -4.60
C ALA A 156 -1.85 4.30 -5.83
N VAL A 157 -2.60 5.37 -5.62
CA VAL A 157 -3.31 6.11 -6.67
C VAL A 157 -2.92 7.58 -6.58
N ALA A 158 -2.68 8.23 -7.70
CA ALA A 158 -2.13 9.59 -7.72
C ALA A 158 -2.78 10.47 -8.79
N THR A 159 -2.77 11.79 -8.58
CA THR A 159 -3.18 12.75 -9.62
C THR A 159 -2.09 12.93 -10.67
N SER A 160 -2.45 13.45 -11.85
CA SER A 160 -1.50 13.77 -12.92
C SER A 160 -0.39 14.70 -12.46
N GLU A 161 -0.73 15.74 -11.68
CA GLU A 161 0.23 16.72 -11.17
C GLU A 161 1.24 16.07 -10.22
N TRP A 162 0.82 15.06 -9.44
CA TRP A 162 1.75 14.32 -8.59
C TRP A 162 2.70 13.47 -9.43
N CYS A 163 2.18 12.80 -10.46
CA CYS A 163 2.97 12.01 -11.39
C CYS A 163 3.98 12.87 -12.18
N GLU A 164 3.65 14.13 -12.46
CA GLU A 164 4.57 15.10 -13.10
C GLU A 164 5.73 15.49 -12.19
N ILE A 165 5.50 15.60 -10.87
CA ILE A 165 6.58 15.85 -9.90
C ILE A 165 7.51 14.63 -9.79
N PHE A 166 6.94 13.43 -9.81
CA PHE A 166 7.69 12.17 -9.67
C PHE A 166 7.51 11.24 -10.87
N PRO A 167 8.03 11.60 -12.06
CA PRO A 167 7.76 10.85 -13.30
C PRO A 167 8.40 9.46 -13.34
N ARG A 168 9.33 9.19 -12.41
CA ARG A 168 9.99 7.90 -12.26
C ARG A 168 9.45 7.09 -11.08
N ALA A 169 8.41 7.59 -10.40
CA ALA A 169 7.89 6.92 -9.22
C ALA A 169 7.45 5.50 -9.54
N LYS A 170 7.67 4.60 -8.59
CA LYS A 170 7.35 3.18 -8.77
C LYS A 170 6.78 2.59 -7.50
N VAL A 171 5.73 1.79 -7.67
CA VAL A 171 5.17 0.96 -6.61
C VAL A 171 5.72 -0.46 -6.71
N SER A 172 6.03 -1.06 -5.57
CA SER A 172 6.40 -2.47 -5.47
C SER A 172 5.70 -3.15 -4.29
N HIS A 173 5.31 -4.41 -4.47
CA HIS A 173 4.80 -5.24 -3.38
C HIS A 173 5.96 -5.99 -2.73
N LEU A 174 6.05 -5.92 -1.41
CA LEU A 174 7.08 -6.56 -0.60
C LEU A 174 6.49 -7.78 0.08
N SER A 175 7.10 -8.95 -0.14
CA SER A 175 6.65 -10.20 0.49
C SER A 175 7.03 -10.22 1.97
N VAL A 176 6.07 -10.47 2.85
CA VAL A 176 6.33 -10.68 4.29
C VAL A 176 5.56 -11.87 4.83
N SER A 177 6.13 -12.55 5.84
CA SER A 177 5.56 -13.79 6.38
C SER A 177 4.73 -13.61 7.66
N TYR A 178 4.71 -12.39 8.22
CA TYR A 178 4.13 -12.10 9.54
C TYR A 178 2.78 -11.36 9.48
N SER A 179 2.46 -10.72 8.37
CA SER A 179 1.17 -10.04 8.13
C SER A 179 0.33 -10.80 7.08
N ASP A 180 -0.99 -10.75 7.19
CA ASP A 180 -1.90 -11.22 6.14
C ASP A 180 -1.91 -10.26 4.95
N HIS A 181 -1.44 -9.02 5.15
CA HIS A 181 -1.08 -8.08 4.10
C HIS A 181 0.41 -8.08 3.75
N ASP A 182 0.74 -8.00 2.46
CA ASP A 182 2.07 -7.69 1.93
C ASP A 182 2.23 -6.15 1.80
N PRO A 183 3.25 -5.53 2.42
CA PRO A 183 3.48 -4.10 2.33
C PRO A 183 3.69 -3.62 0.89
N ILE A 184 3.16 -2.44 0.57
CA ILE A 184 3.51 -1.72 -0.64
C ILE A 184 4.58 -0.66 -0.36
N MET A 185 5.50 -0.48 -1.30
CA MET A 185 6.53 0.55 -1.27
C MET A 185 6.40 1.44 -2.50
N LEU A 186 6.13 2.72 -2.26
CA LEU A 186 6.19 3.79 -3.24
C LEU A 186 7.56 4.46 -3.19
N ASP A 187 8.38 4.24 -4.21
CA ASP A 187 9.68 4.90 -4.39
C ASP A 187 9.52 6.07 -5.35
N THR A 188 9.71 7.30 -4.86
CA THR A 188 9.54 8.53 -5.66
C THR A 188 10.78 8.89 -6.48
N ALA A 189 11.93 8.28 -6.20
CA ALA A 189 13.20 8.58 -6.86
C ALA A 189 14.06 7.32 -7.03
N PRO A 190 13.56 6.28 -7.73
CA PRO A 190 14.33 5.06 -7.88
C PRO A 190 15.65 5.34 -8.58
N PRO A 191 16.75 4.69 -8.17
CA PRO A 191 18.05 4.86 -8.80
C PRO A 191 17.94 4.50 -10.29
N THR A 192 18.56 5.30 -11.14
CA THR A 192 18.74 4.94 -12.55
C THR A 192 19.51 3.62 -12.58
N GLN A 193 18.93 2.58 -13.16
CA GLN A 193 19.61 1.29 -13.30
C GLN A 193 20.88 1.50 -14.14
N SER A 194 22.04 1.67 -13.49
CA SER A 194 23.25 1.18 -14.11
C SER A 194 23.06 -0.33 -14.26
N ARG A 195 23.34 -0.87 -15.45
CA ARG A 195 23.38 -2.32 -15.71
C ARG A 195 24.51 -2.95 -14.89
N ARG A 196 24.51 -2.85 -13.57
CA ARG A 196 25.28 -3.73 -12.72
C ARG A 196 24.59 -5.08 -12.79
N ARG A 197 25.30 -6.07 -13.34
CA ARG A 197 24.95 -7.49 -13.24
C ARG A 197 24.41 -7.72 -11.82
N ARG A 198 23.11 -7.99 -11.69
CA ARG A 198 22.55 -8.44 -10.42
C ARG A 198 23.35 -9.66 -10.01
N GLN A 199 24.17 -9.55 -8.97
CA GLN A 199 24.63 -10.75 -8.28
C GLN A 199 23.36 -11.46 -7.82
N LYS A 200 23.20 -12.71 -8.25
CA LYS A 200 22.07 -13.57 -7.87
C LYS A 200 22.23 -13.85 -6.37
N ILE A 201 21.63 -13.02 -5.53
CA ILE A 201 21.58 -13.25 -4.09
C ILE A 201 20.52 -14.31 -3.86
N GLN A 202 20.94 -15.50 -3.45
CA GLN A 202 20.05 -16.54 -2.98
C GLN A 202 19.52 -16.13 -1.61
N ARG A 203 18.20 -16.11 -1.45
CA ARG A 203 17.54 -15.79 -0.18
C ARG A 203 16.77 -17.02 0.26
N PHE A 204 16.93 -17.39 1.53
CA PHE A 204 16.26 -18.52 2.15
C PHE A 204 15.27 -17.99 3.19
N GLU A 205 14.05 -18.54 3.21
CA GLU A 205 13.14 -18.38 4.35
C GLU A 205 13.15 -19.66 5.18
N GLU A 206 13.28 -19.54 6.50
CA GLU A 206 13.32 -20.68 7.43
C GLU A 206 12.09 -21.58 7.32
N LYS A 207 10.92 -21.00 7.02
CA LYS A 207 9.67 -21.75 6.79
C LYS A 207 9.77 -22.71 5.60
N TRP A 208 10.65 -22.46 4.64
CA TRP A 208 10.85 -23.40 3.53
C TRP A 208 11.50 -24.70 4.02
N ALA A 209 12.33 -24.66 5.07
CA ALA A 209 12.92 -25.86 5.67
C ALA A 209 11.89 -26.90 6.12
N THR A 210 10.65 -26.48 6.40
CA THR A 210 9.57 -27.39 6.81
C THR A 210 8.90 -28.10 5.63
N HIS A 211 9.17 -27.70 4.39
CA HIS A 211 8.62 -28.33 3.20
C HIS A 211 9.51 -29.50 2.76
N THR A 212 8.92 -30.67 2.52
CA THR A 212 9.65 -31.91 2.19
C THR A 212 10.55 -31.79 0.96
N ASP A 213 10.13 -31.00 -0.03
CA ASP A 213 10.92 -30.75 -1.25
C ASP A 213 11.99 -29.65 -1.13
N CYS A 214 12.08 -28.93 -0.01
CA CYS A 214 12.90 -27.73 0.07
C CYS A 214 14.38 -28.00 -0.21
N GLU A 215 14.94 -29.05 0.39
CA GLU A 215 16.33 -29.43 0.21
C GLU A 215 16.64 -29.78 -1.25
N ARG A 216 15.76 -30.58 -1.88
CA ARG A 216 15.88 -30.95 -3.30
C ARG A 216 15.83 -29.72 -4.22
N ILE A 217 14.86 -28.83 -4.00
CA ILE A 217 14.69 -27.61 -4.81
C ILE A 217 15.90 -26.69 -4.69
N ILE A 218 16.47 -26.55 -3.48
CA ILE A 218 17.70 -25.77 -3.26
C ILE A 218 18.86 -26.39 -4.03
N GLN A 219 19.11 -27.69 -3.89
CA GLN A 219 20.19 -28.38 -4.61
C GLN A 219 20.06 -28.26 -6.14
N GLU A 220 18.84 -28.31 -6.68
CA GLU A 220 18.58 -28.19 -8.11
C GLU A 220 18.69 -26.74 -8.62
N SER A 221 18.28 -25.75 -7.84
CA SER A 221 18.06 -24.37 -8.31
C SER A 221 19.17 -23.38 -7.93
N TRP A 222 20.01 -23.73 -6.93
CA TRP A 222 20.99 -22.83 -6.32
C TRP A 222 22.43 -23.09 -6.77
N ASN A 223 22.62 -23.74 -7.91
CA ASN A 223 23.86 -23.67 -8.68
C ASN A 223 24.01 -22.35 -9.46
#